data_AF-A0A2E0U2K4-F1
#
_entry.id   AF-A0A2E0U2K4-F1
#
_cell.length_a   1.000
_cell.length_b   1.000
_cell.length_c   1.000
_cell.angle_alpha   90.00
_cell.angle_beta   90.00
_cell.angle_gamma   90.00
#
_symmetry.space_group_name_H-M   'P 1'
#
loop_
_entity.id
_entity.type
_entity.pdbx_description
1 polymer ?
#
loop_
_entity_poly.entity_id
_entity_poly.type
_entity_poly.pdbx_seq_one_letter_code
_entity_poly.pdbx_strand_id
1 'polypeptide(L)'
;MYIFLKFFLGILSFLSSFLCILGFYQLIQYFFFIEPLIEGEIFNYEKICGKSETSNLTNKKCQNLMSIYWLLVTTFICFIFTLITAYPFFKIKKRK
;
A
#
# COMPACT_ATOMS: atom_id res chain seq x y z
N MET A 1 17.30 -24.65 15.05
CA MET A 1 17.41 -23.40 14.26
C MET A 1 16.45 -23.34 13.07
N TYR A 2 16.39 -24.36 12.19
CA TYR A 2 15.56 -24.34 10.97
C TYR A 2 14.04 -24.31 11.22
N ILE A 3 13.54 -25.00 12.25
CA ILE A 3 12.11 -25.00 12.62
C ILE A 3 11.67 -23.62 13.15
N PHE A 4 12.50 -23.02 14.01
CA PHE A 4 12.26 -21.69 14.57
C PHE A 4 12.24 -20.62 13.46
N LEU A 5 13.18 -20.69 12.50
CA LEU A 5 13.23 -19.78 11.36
C LEU A 5 11.97 -19.89 10.49
N LYS A 6 11.46 -21.10 10.22
CA LYS A 6 10.21 -21.31 9.48
C LYS A 6 9.00 -20.74 10.19
N PHE A 7 8.92 -20.92 11.50
CA PHE A 7 7.81 -20.39 12.32
C PHE A 7 7.83 -18.85 12.31
N PHE A 8 9.00 -18.26 12.47
CA PHE A 8 9.20 -16.81 12.41
C PHE A 8 8.82 -16.22 11.04
N LEU A 9 9.26 -16.86 9.94
CA LEU A 9 8.86 -16.50 8.58
C LEU A 9 7.35 -16.63 8.33
N GLY A 10 6.71 -17.64 8.94
CA GLY A 10 5.27 -17.82 8.88
C GLY A 10 4.51 -16.67 9.55
N ILE A 11 4.94 -16.26 10.75
CA ILE A 11 4.34 -15.12 11.48
C ILE A 11 4.54 -13.81 10.71
N LEU A 12 5.75 -13.57 10.20
CA LEU A 12 6.05 -12.40 9.37
C LEU A 12 5.21 -12.36 8.10
N SER A 13 5.05 -13.49 7.43
CA SER A 13 4.20 -13.58 6.25
C SER A 13 2.74 -13.29 6.60
N PHE A 14 2.23 -13.82 7.71
CA PHE A 14 0.86 -13.58 8.16
C PHE A 14 0.61 -12.11 8.50
N LEU A 15 1.51 -11.48 9.25
CA LEU A 15 1.43 -10.06 9.59
C LEU A 15 1.50 -9.18 8.35
N SER A 16 2.42 -9.47 7.42
CA SER A 16 2.52 -8.71 6.17
C SER A 16 1.25 -8.84 5.33
N SER A 17 0.69 -10.04 5.17
CA SER A 17 -0.56 -10.25 4.45
C SER A 17 -1.73 -9.49 5.09
N PHE A 18 -1.82 -9.49 6.42
CA PHE A 18 -2.87 -8.77 7.14
C PHE A 18 -2.77 -7.25 6.91
N LEU A 19 -1.57 -6.68 7.02
CA LEU A 19 -1.32 -5.26 6.73
C LEU A 19 -1.60 -4.90 5.27
N CYS A 20 -1.22 -5.77 4.33
CA CYS A 20 -1.53 -5.59 2.92
C CYS A 20 -3.05 -5.53 2.68
N ILE A 21 -3.82 -6.47 3.27
CA ILE A 21 -5.28 -6.49 3.13
C ILE A 21 -5.91 -5.21 3.68
N LEU A 22 -5.43 -4.71 4.82
CA LEU A 22 -5.89 -3.44 5.38
C LEU A 22 -5.56 -2.25 4.47
N GLY A 23 -4.35 -2.22 3.90
CA GLY A 23 -3.94 -1.18 2.93
C GLY A 23 -4.79 -1.20 1.66
N PHE A 24 -5.06 -2.39 1.11
CA PHE A 24 -5.97 -2.56 -0.03
C PHE A 24 -7.41 -2.14 0.29
N TYR A 25 -7.92 -2.49 1.47
CA TYR A 25 -9.24 -2.08 1.91
C TYR A 25 -9.37 -0.55 1.98
N GLN A 26 -8.36 0.12 2.55
CA GLN A 26 -8.31 1.57 2.57
C GLN A 26 -8.23 2.14 1.15
N LEU A 27 -7.38 1.61 0.28
CA LEU A 27 -7.29 2.02 -1.13
C LEU A 27 -8.65 1.96 -1.84
N ILE A 28 -9.37 0.85 -1.68
CA ILE A 28 -10.72 0.69 -2.24
C ILE A 28 -11.67 1.74 -1.65
N GLN A 29 -11.67 1.94 -0.33
CA GLN A 29 -12.52 2.99 0.27
C GLN A 29 -12.18 4.39 -0.26
N TYR A 30 -10.90 4.71 -0.45
CA TYR A 30 -10.48 5.99 -1.01
C TYR A 30 -10.95 6.17 -2.46
N PHE A 31 -10.80 5.15 -3.31
CA PHE A 31 -11.25 5.22 -4.71
C PHE A 31 -12.78 5.32 -4.85
N PHE A 32 -13.55 4.62 -4.00
CA PHE A 32 -15.01 4.56 -4.15
C PHE A 32 -15.78 5.63 -3.35
N PHE A 33 -15.27 6.06 -2.19
CA PHE A 33 -16.03 6.95 -1.28
C PHE A 33 -15.46 8.35 -1.16
N ILE A 34 -14.17 8.58 -1.42
CA ILE A 34 -13.55 9.87 -1.11
C ILE A 34 -13.54 10.81 -2.31
N GLU A 35 -13.45 10.34 -3.57
CA GLU A 35 -13.46 11.28 -4.70
C GLU A 35 -13.67 10.63 -6.09
N PRO A 36 -14.86 10.75 -6.72
CA PRO A 36 -14.96 10.72 -8.19
C PRO A 36 -14.38 11.99 -8.84
N LEU A 37 -13.90 12.96 -8.04
CA LEU A 37 -13.37 14.25 -8.52
C LEU A 37 -11.92 14.20 -9.02
N ILE A 38 -11.16 13.14 -8.70
CA ILE A 38 -9.72 13.04 -9.02
C ILE A 38 -9.48 12.17 -10.26
N GLU A 39 -10.50 11.83 -11.04
CA GLU A 39 -10.36 11.00 -12.25
C GLU A 39 -9.49 11.68 -13.36
N GLY A 40 -9.20 12.99 -13.24
CA GLY A 40 -8.30 13.74 -14.13
C GLY A 40 -7.14 14.49 -13.46
N GLU A 41 -7.03 14.47 -12.13
CA GLU A 41 -6.10 15.33 -11.37
C GLU A 41 -4.90 14.60 -10.74
N ILE A 42 -4.91 13.26 -10.66
CA ILE A 42 -3.80 12.44 -10.09
C ILE A 42 -2.49 12.70 -10.85
N PHE A 43 -2.57 12.94 -12.16
CA PHE A 43 -1.42 13.23 -13.02
C PHE A 43 -0.93 14.69 -12.95
N ASN A 44 -1.62 15.56 -12.19
CA ASN A 44 -1.33 16.99 -12.09
C ASN A 44 -0.97 17.41 -10.65
N TYR A 45 -0.29 16.52 -9.91
CA TYR A 45 0.19 16.77 -8.55
C TYR A 45 0.94 18.11 -8.41
N GLU A 46 1.80 18.44 -9.37
CA GLU A 46 2.57 19.70 -9.40
C GLU A 46 1.68 20.94 -9.54
N LYS A 47 0.54 20.82 -10.22
CA LYS A 47 -0.42 21.92 -10.43
C LYS A 47 -1.27 22.20 -9.18
N ILE A 48 -1.44 21.20 -8.31
CA ILE A 48 -2.29 21.26 -7.11
C ILE A 48 -1.46 21.53 -5.84
N CYS A 49 -0.32 20.86 -5.69
CA CYS A 49 0.57 20.94 -4.53
C CYS A 49 1.80 21.84 -4.73
N GLY A 50 2.12 22.27 -5.96
CA GLY A 50 3.32 23.05 -6.26
C GLY A 50 3.19 24.58 -6.09
N LYS A 51 1.99 25.09 -5.79
CA LYS A 51 1.78 26.53 -5.55
C LYS A 51 1.87 26.85 -4.05
N SER A 52 2.71 27.81 -3.70
CA SER A 52 2.93 28.26 -2.31
C SER A 52 1.73 29.02 -1.71
N GLU A 53 0.82 29.53 -2.54
CA GLU A 53 -0.40 30.22 -2.12
C GLU A 53 -1.63 29.38 -2.45
N THR A 54 -2.14 28.66 -1.45
CA THR A 54 -3.30 27.80 -1.64
C THR A 54 -4.31 27.94 -0.51
N SER A 55 -5.60 28.03 -0.87
CA SER A 55 -6.73 28.04 0.07
C SER A 55 -6.77 26.79 0.96
N ASN A 56 -7.41 26.86 2.13
CA ASN A 56 -7.58 25.71 3.05
C ASN A 56 -8.15 24.45 2.35
N LEU A 57 -9.00 24.62 1.34
CA LEU A 57 -9.59 23.53 0.58
C LEU A 57 -8.55 22.79 -0.28
N THR A 58 -7.68 23.55 -0.95
CA THR A 58 -6.62 23.01 -1.82
C THR A 58 -5.54 22.30 -0.99
N ASN A 59 -5.23 22.81 0.20
CA ASN A 59 -4.29 22.18 1.11
C ASN A 59 -4.79 20.81 1.61
N LYS A 60 -6.08 20.69 1.90
CA LYS A 60 -6.73 19.42 2.25
C LYS A 60 -6.71 18.40 1.10
N LYS A 61 -6.95 18.85 -0.14
CA LYS A 61 -6.83 18.00 -1.33
C LYS A 61 -5.40 17.50 -1.54
N CYS A 62 -4.40 18.35 -1.33
CA CYS A 62 -2.99 17.97 -1.42
C CYS A 62 -2.60 16.92 -0.37
N GLN A 63 -3.07 17.07 0.88
CA GLN A 63 -2.86 16.07 1.93
C GLN A 63 -3.48 14.72 1.59
N ASN A 64 -4.70 14.71 1.03
CA ASN A 64 -5.35 13.47 0.59
C ASN A 64 -4.57 12.79 -0.55
N LEU A 65 -4.14 13.56 -1.56
CA LEU A 65 -3.30 13.05 -2.67
C LEU A 65 -1.98 12.46 -2.16
N MET A 66 -1.31 13.16 -1.24
CA MET A 66 -0.08 12.69 -0.62
C MET A 66 -0.31 11.40 0.18
N SER A 67 -1.40 11.33 0.94
CA SER A 67 -1.81 10.13 1.68
C SER A 67 -2.04 8.94 0.74
N ILE A 68 -2.77 9.14 -0.36
CA ILE A 68 -3.01 8.10 -1.38
C ILE A 68 -1.69 7.62 -2.00
N TYR A 69 -0.79 8.54 -2.35
CA TYR A 69 0.51 8.19 -2.90
C TYR A 69 1.31 7.31 -1.93
N TRP A 70 1.39 7.69 -0.65
CA TRP A 70 2.05 6.89 0.38
C TRP A 70 1.33 5.55 0.62
N LEU A 71 0.01 5.51 0.55
CA LEU A 71 -0.75 4.26 0.67
C LEU A 71 -0.43 3.30 -0.48
N LEU A 72 -0.30 3.79 -1.71
CA LEU A 72 0.09 3.00 -2.88
C LEU A 72 1.51 2.45 -2.72
N VAL A 73 2.48 3.29 -2.34
CA VAL A 73 3.87 2.88 -2.11
C VAL A 73 3.96 1.83 -1.01
N THR A 74 3.31 2.06 0.13
CA THR A 74 3.33 1.12 1.26
C THR A 74 2.65 -0.21 0.92
N THR A 75 1.54 -0.18 0.20
CA THR A 75 0.85 -1.40 -0.29
C THR A 75 1.74 -2.19 -1.25
N PHE A 76 2.46 -1.52 -2.15
CA PHE A 76 3.39 -2.15 -3.07
C PHE A 76 4.60 -2.80 -2.36
N ILE A 77 5.21 -2.09 -1.40
CA ILE A 77 6.29 -2.64 -0.56
C ILE A 77 5.79 -3.88 0.20
N CYS A 78 4.59 -3.79 0.79
CA CYS A 78 3.97 -4.90 1.51
C CYS A 78 3.76 -6.11 0.60
N PHE A 79 3.31 -5.91 -0.64
CA PHE A 79 3.14 -6.98 -1.62
C PHE A 79 4.46 -7.70 -1.94
N ILE A 80 5.53 -6.94 -2.19
CA ILE A 80 6.88 -7.50 -2.40
C ILE A 80 7.33 -8.31 -1.19
N PHE A 81 7.15 -7.76 0.02
CA PHE A 81 7.56 -8.42 1.25
C PHE A 81 6.82 -9.76 1.44
N THR A 82 5.51 -9.76 1.19
CA THR A 82 4.66 -10.96 1.25
C THR A 82 5.14 -12.03 0.27
N LEU A 83 5.50 -11.64 -0.97
CA LEU A 83 6.05 -12.58 -1.96
C LEU A 83 7.35 -13.22 -1.47
N ILE A 84 8.26 -12.43 -0.90
CA ILE A 84 9.55 -12.92 -0.39
C ILE A 84 9.34 -13.88 0.79
N THR A 85 8.47 -13.53 1.74
CA THR A 85 8.23 -14.36 2.93
C THR A 85 7.45 -15.63 2.62
N ALA A 86 6.54 -15.59 1.63
CA ALA A 86 5.76 -16.74 1.21
C ALA A 86 6.51 -17.67 0.25
N TYR A 87 7.46 -17.16 -0.54
CA TYR A 87 8.28 -17.92 -1.49
C TYR A 87 8.84 -19.26 -0.97
N PRO A 88 9.47 -19.33 0.23
CA PRO A 88 10.00 -20.59 0.74
C PRO A 88 8.91 -21.65 0.99
N PHE A 89 7.67 -21.26 1.28
CA PHE A 89 6.55 -22.20 1.48
C PHE A 89 6.05 -22.78 0.16
N PHE A 90 6.07 -22.01 -0.94
CA PHE A 90 5.74 -22.50 -2.27
C PHE A 90 6.81 -23.44 -2.84
N LYS A 91 8.09 -23.19 -2.55
CA LYS A 91 9.21 -24.02 -3.03
C LYS A 91 9.23 -25.42 -2.39
N ILE A 92 8.74 -25.57 -1.16
CA ILE A 92 8.73 -26.85 -0.44
C ILE A 92 7.76 -27.88 -1.06
N LYS A 93 6.65 -27.46 -1.69
CA LYS A 93 5.68 -28.38 -2.32
C LYS A 93 6.18 -29.05 -3.61
N LYS A 94 7.29 -28.59 -4.20
CA LYS A 94 7.81 -29.14 -5.48
C LYS A 94 8.87 -30.24 -5.36
N ARG A 95 9.38 -30.54 -4.16
CA ARG A 95 10.21 -31.75 -3.95
C ARG A 95 9.29 -32.91 -3.59
N LYS A 96 8.78 -33.59 -4.61
CA LYS A 96 8.42 -35.01 -4.51
C LYS A 96 9.70 -35.84 -4.50
#